data_AF-A0A1G1CQC7-F1
#
_entry.id   AF-A0A1G1CQC7-F1
#
_cell.length_a   1.000
_cell.length_b   1.000
_cell.length_c   1.000
_cell.angle_alpha   90.00
_cell.angle_beta   90.00
_cell.angle_gamma   90.00
#
_symmetry.space_group_name_H-M   'P 1'
#
loop_
_entity.id
_entity.type
_entity.pdbx_description
1 polymer ?
#
loop_
_entity_poly.entity_id
_entity_poly.type
_entity_poly.pdbx_seq_one_letter_code
_entity_poly.pdbx_strand_id
1 'polypeptide(L)'
;MTKTTKTMLAVAGCFALGFMSAKPLLAQLNVEVKLAKEEYLQSDSDYQTALAAFNVDKQQYDKIPTNANFEVVLKSFRALIAARTRVWWAFFQAMKIDLAQLPTLTPDKAASMAAVLNQSQEKLQAENNALEALDSREELAAATAELKELSLTYPNLYYPILVQVKIAKMKLAHQKLTEFMETLAELIPQQILLTQDKEQRLRGLSDTTLWLAQVGEDLTKIEAAADAAQANQAYYLYDTSVKDMDQTYQQLLRAHTLLVELAAGLEL
;
A
#
# COMPACT_ATOMS: atom_id res chain seq x y z
N MET A 1 -32.34 -36.53 -3.59
CA MET A 1 -32.78 -36.19 -2.21
C MET A 1 -31.58 -36.26 -1.28
N THR A 2 -31.13 -35.07 -0.84
CA THR A 2 -30.56 -34.74 0.48
C THR A 2 -29.69 -35.77 1.23
N LYS A 3 -28.44 -35.39 1.54
CA LYS A 3 -28.13 -34.77 2.85
C LYS A 3 -26.71 -34.16 2.86
N THR A 4 -26.71 -32.85 3.11
CA THR A 4 -25.64 -32.03 3.68
C THR A 4 -25.00 -32.65 4.91
N THR A 5 -23.67 -32.64 4.97
CA THR A 5 -22.94 -32.62 6.24
C THR A 5 -21.90 -31.49 6.17
N LYS A 6 -22.12 -30.49 7.02
CA LYS A 6 -21.26 -29.34 7.26
C LYS A 6 -19.94 -29.83 7.86
N THR A 7 -18.82 -29.52 7.23
CA THR A 7 -17.51 -29.53 7.91
C THR A 7 -17.26 -28.10 8.36
N MET A 8 -17.58 -27.80 9.62
CA MET A 8 -17.04 -26.64 10.31
C MET A 8 -15.54 -26.90 10.49
N LEU A 9 -14.70 -26.18 9.73
CA LEU A 9 -13.30 -26.02 10.10
C LEU A 9 -13.24 -24.94 11.16
N ALA A 10 -13.28 -25.36 12.43
CA ALA A 10 -12.82 -24.53 13.53
C ALA A 10 -11.30 -24.43 13.40
N VAL A 11 -10.78 -23.27 12.99
CA VAL A 11 -9.38 -22.92 13.24
C VAL A 11 -9.32 -22.32 14.63
N ALA A 12 -9.40 -23.20 15.63
CA ALA A 12 -8.96 -22.91 16.98
C ALA A 12 -7.43 -22.97 16.97
N GLY A 13 -6.79 -21.81 16.85
CA GLY A 13 -5.35 -21.68 17.12
C GLY A 13 -5.14 -21.81 18.63
N CYS A 14 -4.73 -22.99 19.08
CA CYS A 14 -4.28 -23.23 20.45
C CYS A 14 -3.07 -22.33 20.76
N PHE A 15 -3.29 -21.24 21.50
CA PHE A 15 -2.23 -20.61 22.28
C PHE A 15 -1.85 -21.55 23.42
N ALA A 16 -0.73 -22.25 23.27
CA ALA A 16 -0.09 -22.90 24.40
C ALA A 16 0.35 -21.81 25.39
N LEU A 17 -0.38 -21.68 26.50
CA LEU A 17 -0.05 -20.85 27.66
C LEU A 17 1.19 -21.41 28.39
N GLY A 18 2.34 -21.34 27.72
CA GLY A 18 3.64 -21.39 28.37
C GLY A 18 4.07 -19.95 28.65
N PHE A 19 4.37 -19.63 29.90
CA PHE A 19 4.88 -18.35 30.41
C PHE A 19 5.67 -17.54 29.35
N MET A 20 5.00 -16.67 28.61
CA MET A 20 5.63 -15.73 27.69
C MET A 20 5.64 -14.36 28.36
N SER A 21 6.83 -13.84 28.66
CA SER A 21 6.99 -12.45 29.06
C SER A 21 6.38 -11.53 27.98
N ALA A 22 5.90 -10.33 28.36
CA ALA A 22 5.36 -9.39 27.38
C ALA A 22 6.42 -8.84 26.41
N LYS A 23 7.72 -9.02 26.73
CA LYS A 23 8.87 -8.56 25.91
C LYS A 23 8.91 -9.14 24.49
N PRO A 24 8.83 -10.47 24.24
CA PRO A 24 8.76 -11.03 22.89
C PRO A 24 7.52 -10.57 22.11
N LEU A 25 6.36 -10.43 22.77
CA LEU A 25 5.14 -9.88 22.16
C LEU A 25 5.29 -8.41 21.75
N LEU A 26 5.90 -7.59 22.61
CA LEU A 26 6.27 -6.19 22.32
C LEU A 26 7.29 -6.08 21.18
N ALA A 27 8.30 -6.96 21.16
CA ALA A 27 9.29 -6.98 20.10
C ALA A 27 8.66 -7.36 18.76
N GLN A 28 7.76 -8.35 18.75
CA GLN A 28 7.01 -8.76 17.57
C GLN A 28 6.06 -7.65 17.07
N LEU A 29 5.30 -7.00 17.95
CA LEU A 29 4.45 -5.86 17.57
C LEU A 29 5.27 -4.72 16.99
N ASN A 30 6.40 -4.38 17.63
CA ASN A 30 7.27 -3.33 17.15
C ASN A 30 7.89 -3.65 15.80
N VAL A 31 8.15 -4.92 15.48
CA VAL A 31 8.54 -5.31 14.12
C VAL A 31 7.35 -5.17 13.19
N GLU A 32 6.21 -5.80 13.47
CA GLU A 32 5.06 -5.86 12.56
C GLU A 32 4.45 -4.49 12.25
N VAL A 33 4.29 -3.61 13.24
CA VAL A 33 3.72 -2.26 13.05
C VAL A 33 4.74 -1.29 12.45
N LYS A 34 6.02 -1.42 12.80
CA LYS A 34 7.08 -0.61 12.17
C LYS A 34 7.31 -1.01 10.72
N LEU A 35 7.25 -2.30 10.40
CA LEU A 35 7.36 -2.80 9.02
C LEU A 35 6.18 -2.29 8.19
N ALA A 36 4.94 -2.41 8.69
CA ALA A 36 3.77 -1.87 8.01
C ALA A 36 3.85 -0.34 7.80
N LYS A 37 4.46 0.38 8.75
CA LYS A 37 4.77 1.82 8.63
C LYS A 37 5.79 2.11 7.54
N GLU A 38 6.90 1.38 7.54
CA GLU A 38 7.97 1.54 6.54
C GLU A 38 7.42 1.21 5.15
N GLU A 39 6.64 0.15 5.00
CA GLU A 39 6.00 -0.25 3.74
C GLU A 39 4.95 0.75 3.23
N TYR A 40 4.20 1.41 4.14
CA TYR A 40 3.25 2.47 3.79
C TYR A 40 3.95 3.71 3.21
N LEU A 41 5.04 4.15 3.85
CA LEU A 41 5.85 5.30 3.41
C LEU A 41 6.69 4.97 2.17
N GLN A 42 7.22 3.75 2.09
CA GLN A 42 8.06 3.31 0.98
C GLN A 42 7.29 3.23 -0.35
N SER A 43 6.02 2.83 -0.30
CA SER A 43 5.17 2.73 -1.50
C SER A 43 5.06 4.02 -2.30
N ASP A 44 5.14 5.18 -1.64
CA ASP A 44 5.15 6.49 -2.30
C ASP A 44 6.57 6.88 -2.74
N SER A 45 7.58 6.60 -1.91
CA SER A 45 8.99 6.88 -2.20
C SER A 45 9.51 6.17 -3.45
N ASP A 46 9.15 4.91 -3.68
CA ASP A 46 9.59 4.15 -4.85
C ASP A 46 9.03 4.74 -6.15
N TYR A 47 7.74 5.13 -6.12
CA TYR A 47 7.10 5.83 -7.23
C TYR A 47 7.75 7.18 -7.52
N GLN A 48 7.96 8.01 -6.48
CA GLN A 48 8.56 9.34 -6.63
C GLN A 48 10.02 9.26 -7.14
N THR A 49 10.79 8.28 -6.66
CA THR A 49 12.18 8.06 -7.11
C THR A 49 12.22 7.68 -8.60
N ALA A 50 11.34 6.77 -9.01
CA ALA A 50 11.24 6.34 -10.39
C ALA A 50 10.74 7.49 -11.30
N LEU A 51 9.76 8.29 -10.85
CA LEU A 51 9.28 9.48 -11.54
C LEU A 51 10.36 10.55 -11.69
N ALA A 52 11.19 10.76 -10.66
CA ALA A 52 12.30 11.70 -10.71
C ALA A 52 13.33 11.29 -11.78
N ALA A 53 13.66 9.99 -11.88
CA ALA A 53 14.53 9.47 -12.93
C ALA A 53 13.97 9.71 -14.34
N PHE A 54 12.66 9.45 -14.55
CA PHE A 54 11.99 9.76 -15.82
C PHE A 54 12.05 11.26 -16.15
N ASN A 55 11.85 12.14 -15.17
CA ASN A 55 11.89 13.59 -15.39
C ASN A 55 13.27 14.08 -15.84
N VAL A 56 14.36 13.46 -15.38
CA VAL A 56 15.71 13.75 -15.88
C VAL A 56 15.84 13.41 -17.35
N ASP A 57 15.43 12.21 -17.75
CA ASP A 57 15.49 11.76 -19.16
C ASP A 57 14.56 12.60 -20.05
N LYS A 58 13.39 12.99 -19.54
CA LYS A 58 12.47 13.90 -20.21
C LYS A 58 13.09 15.27 -20.46
N GLN A 59 13.72 15.86 -19.45
CA GLN A 59 14.41 17.14 -19.60
C GLN A 59 15.57 17.07 -20.61
N GLN A 60 16.24 15.93 -20.72
CA GLN A 60 17.27 15.72 -21.74
C GLN A 60 16.67 15.65 -23.15
N TYR A 61 15.54 14.95 -23.31
CA TYR A 61 14.81 14.89 -24.58
C TYR A 61 14.27 16.27 -25.01
N ASP A 62 13.66 17.01 -24.08
CA ASP A 62 13.07 18.33 -24.36
C ASP A 62 14.12 19.39 -24.76
N LYS A 63 15.42 19.16 -24.44
CA LYS A 63 16.55 20.01 -24.85
C LYS A 63 17.03 19.75 -26.28
N ILE A 64 16.52 18.73 -26.96
CA ILE A 64 16.95 18.39 -28.31
C ILE A 64 16.37 19.42 -29.29
N PRO A 65 17.21 20.12 -30.07
CA PRO A 65 16.73 21.08 -31.05
C PRO A 65 15.78 20.42 -32.05
N THR A 66 14.73 21.14 -32.46
CA THR A 66 13.75 20.66 -33.45
C THR A 66 14.39 20.34 -34.82
N ASN A 67 15.55 20.93 -35.13
CA ASN A 67 16.34 20.67 -36.34
C ASN A 67 17.44 19.61 -36.15
N ALA A 68 17.50 18.92 -35.01
CA ALA A 68 18.48 17.87 -34.77
C ALA A 68 18.35 16.73 -35.79
N ASN A 69 19.46 16.05 -36.06
CA ASN A 69 19.49 14.85 -36.92
C ASN A 69 18.48 13.82 -36.39
N PHE A 70 17.72 13.21 -37.30
CA PHE A 70 16.69 12.23 -36.98
C PHE A 70 17.22 11.10 -36.10
N GLU A 71 18.42 10.57 -36.38
CA GLU A 71 19.02 9.49 -35.59
C GLU A 71 19.27 9.91 -34.13
N VAL A 72 19.63 11.18 -33.90
CA VAL A 72 19.84 11.73 -32.56
C VAL A 72 18.50 11.85 -31.83
N VAL A 73 17.47 12.38 -32.50
CA VAL A 73 16.11 12.49 -31.92
C VAL A 73 15.55 11.11 -31.61
N LEU A 74 15.66 10.15 -32.54
CA LEU A 74 15.16 8.78 -32.40
C LEU A 74 15.86 8.04 -31.25
N LYS A 75 17.20 8.15 -31.15
CA LYS A 75 17.96 7.54 -30.05
C LYS A 75 17.52 8.08 -28.70
N SER A 76 17.38 9.39 -28.56
CA SER A 76 16.97 9.99 -27.29
C SER A 76 15.51 9.71 -26.96
N PHE A 77 14.63 9.66 -27.96
CA PHE A 77 13.25 9.26 -27.77
C PHE A 77 13.16 7.81 -27.26
N ARG A 78 13.86 6.87 -27.88
CA ARG A 78 13.94 5.48 -27.41
C ARG A 78 14.47 5.39 -25.98
N ALA A 79 15.48 6.19 -25.63
CA ALA A 79 16.00 6.26 -24.27
C ALA A 79 14.94 6.75 -23.27
N LEU A 80 14.20 7.81 -23.61
CA LEU A 80 13.11 8.34 -22.81
C LEU A 80 12.01 7.30 -22.54
N ILE A 81 11.63 6.53 -23.56
CA ILE A 81 10.57 5.52 -23.37
C ILE A 81 11.08 4.30 -22.64
N ALA A 82 12.30 3.83 -22.93
CA ALA A 82 12.90 2.76 -22.15
C ALA A 82 13.00 3.13 -20.66
N ALA A 83 13.22 4.41 -20.33
CA ALA A 83 13.18 4.90 -18.96
C ALA A 83 11.75 4.88 -18.38
N ARG A 84 10.77 5.45 -19.09
CA ARG A 84 9.35 5.41 -18.69
C ARG A 84 8.84 4.00 -18.44
N THR A 85 9.15 3.07 -19.35
CA THR A 85 8.76 1.66 -19.25
C THR A 85 9.39 1.02 -18.01
N ARG A 86 10.67 1.27 -17.73
CA ARG A 86 11.33 0.78 -16.51
C ARG A 86 10.65 1.27 -15.23
N VAL A 87 10.26 2.54 -15.19
CA VAL A 87 9.56 3.16 -14.05
C VAL A 87 8.21 2.47 -13.80
N TRP A 88 7.35 2.41 -14.81
CA TRP A 88 6.03 1.79 -14.65
C TRP A 88 6.12 0.30 -14.41
N TRP A 89 7.07 -0.39 -15.04
CA TRP A 89 7.30 -1.81 -14.82
C TRP A 89 7.66 -2.12 -13.37
N ALA A 90 8.65 -1.40 -12.81
CA ALA A 90 9.05 -1.56 -11.42
C ALA A 90 7.88 -1.29 -10.47
N PHE A 91 7.13 -0.22 -10.73
CA PHE A 91 5.94 0.15 -9.96
C PHE A 91 4.86 -0.94 -9.99
N PHE A 92 4.57 -1.52 -11.16
CA PHE A 92 3.60 -2.60 -11.30
C PHE A 92 4.05 -3.88 -10.59
N GLN A 93 5.34 -4.22 -10.66
CA GLN A 93 5.88 -5.38 -9.95
C GLN A 93 5.76 -5.22 -8.43
N ALA A 94 6.09 -4.04 -7.89
CA ALA A 94 5.94 -3.74 -6.47
C ALA A 94 4.48 -3.90 -6.01
N MET A 95 3.52 -3.31 -6.75
CA MET A 95 2.09 -3.47 -6.42
C MET A 95 1.63 -4.93 -6.53
N LYS A 96 2.11 -5.71 -7.50
CA LYS A 96 1.73 -7.13 -7.61
C LYS A 96 2.23 -7.96 -6.43
N ILE A 97 3.43 -7.66 -5.93
CA ILE A 97 3.96 -8.29 -4.72
C ILE A 97 3.06 -7.94 -3.52
N ASP A 98 2.73 -6.66 -3.34
CA ASP A 98 1.82 -6.21 -2.29
C ASP A 98 0.46 -6.93 -2.37
N LEU A 99 -0.16 -6.97 -3.55
CA LEU A 99 -1.47 -7.61 -3.75
C LEU A 99 -1.48 -9.11 -3.43
N ALA A 100 -0.35 -9.80 -3.64
CA ALA A 100 -0.23 -11.23 -3.36
C ALA A 100 -0.01 -11.54 -1.85
N GLN A 101 0.43 -10.56 -1.08
CA GLN A 101 0.87 -10.74 0.31
C GLN A 101 -0.09 -10.12 1.33
N LEU A 102 -1.00 -9.23 0.91
CA LEU A 102 -1.92 -8.52 1.80
C LEU A 102 -3.18 -9.36 2.12
N PRO A 103 -3.32 -9.90 3.34
CA PRO A 103 -4.45 -10.77 3.70
C PRO A 103 -5.76 -10.00 3.90
N THR A 104 -5.69 -8.66 4.03
CA THR A 104 -6.84 -7.78 4.22
C THR A 104 -7.56 -7.42 2.92
N LEU A 105 -7.01 -7.80 1.76
CA LEU A 105 -7.68 -7.71 0.47
C LEU A 105 -8.42 -9.03 0.19
N THR A 106 -9.65 -8.93 -0.31
CA THR A 106 -10.37 -10.13 -0.75
C THR A 106 -9.66 -10.75 -1.96
N PRO A 107 -9.65 -12.09 -2.12
CA PRO A 107 -9.01 -12.75 -3.25
C PRO A 107 -9.50 -12.22 -4.61
N ASP A 108 -10.80 -11.96 -4.73
CA ASP A 108 -11.40 -11.44 -5.97
C ASP A 108 -10.91 -10.02 -6.29
N LYS A 109 -10.80 -9.16 -5.26
CA LYS A 109 -10.32 -7.78 -5.42
C LYS A 109 -8.83 -7.77 -5.80
N ALA A 110 -8.02 -8.58 -5.13
CA ALA A 110 -6.60 -8.75 -5.45
C ALA A 110 -6.40 -9.29 -6.87
N ALA A 111 -7.17 -10.30 -7.28
CA ALA A 111 -7.10 -10.88 -8.62
C ALA A 111 -7.50 -9.87 -9.71
N SER A 112 -8.57 -9.10 -9.48
CA SER A 112 -9.02 -8.06 -10.40
C SER A 112 -7.95 -6.97 -10.61
N MET A 113 -7.34 -6.48 -9.52
CA MET A 113 -6.26 -5.49 -9.60
C MET A 113 -5.01 -6.06 -10.28
N ALA A 114 -4.64 -7.31 -9.96
CA ALA A 114 -3.52 -7.98 -10.60
C ALA A 114 -3.73 -8.15 -12.12
N ALA A 115 -4.96 -8.41 -12.56
CA ALA A 115 -5.31 -8.49 -13.98
C ALA A 115 -5.11 -7.14 -14.70
N VAL A 116 -5.53 -6.02 -14.09
CA VAL A 116 -5.26 -4.67 -14.63
C VAL A 116 -3.76 -4.41 -14.75
N LEU A 117 -2.97 -4.79 -13.74
CA LEU A 117 -1.52 -4.65 -13.77
C LEU A 117 -0.86 -5.54 -14.83
N ASN A 118 -1.34 -6.77 -15.03
CA ASN A 118 -0.86 -7.67 -16.09
C ASN A 118 -1.11 -7.10 -17.48
N GLN A 119 -2.35 -6.70 -17.76
CA GLN A 119 -2.72 -6.10 -19.05
C GLN A 119 -1.91 -4.83 -19.34
N SER A 120 -1.61 -4.07 -18.29
CA SER A 120 -0.77 -2.88 -18.35
C SER A 120 0.69 -3.18 -18.67
N GLN A 121 1.24 -4.24 -18.09
CA GLN A 121 2.59 -4.71 -18.41
C GLN A 121 2.69 -5.19 -19.86
N GLU A 122 1.67 -5.91 -20.34
CA GLU A 122 1.59 -6.32 -21.75
C GLU A 122 1.53 -5.11 -22.68
N LYS A 123 0.73 -4.09 -22.32
CA LYS A 123 0.65 -2.84 -23.10
C LYS A 123 1.98 -2.09 -23.12
N LEU A 124 2.66 -1.96 -21.98
CA LEU A 124 4.00 -1.36 -21.91
C LEU A 124 5.02 -2.11 -22.75
N GLN A 125 4.96 -3.45 -22.76
CA GLN A 125 5.85 -4.25 -23.59
C GLN A 125 5.57 -4.04 -25.08
N ALA A 126 4.29 -3.98 -25.47
CA ALA A 126 3.88 -3.70 -26.84
C ALA A 126 4.33 -2.30 -27.29
N GLU A 127 4.18 -1.28 -26.43
CA GLU A 127 4.70 0.07 -26.65
C GLU A 127 6.22 0.04 -26.88
N ASN A 128 6.97 -0.67 -26.03
CA ASN A 128 8.42 -0.76 -26.16
C ASN A 128 8.84 -1.44 -27.48
N ASN A 129 8.16 -2.51 -27.88
CA ASN A 129 8.42 -3.20 -29.15
C ASN A 129 8.09 -2.32 -30.37
N ALA A 130 6.98 -1.57 -30.32
CA ALA A 130 6.59 -0.66 -31.41
C ALA A 130 7.62 0.46 -31.62
N LEU A 131 8.30 0.89 -30.54
CA LEU A 131 9.32 1.93 -30.59
C LEU A 131 10.66 1.47 -31.17
N GLU A 132 10.99 0.20 -30.98
CA GLU A 132 12.13 -0.44 -31.65
C GLU A 132 11.92 -0.50 -33.17
N ALA A 133 10.66 -0.60 -33.62
CA ALA A 133 10.31 -0.68 -35.04
C ALA A 133 10.29 0.67 -35.77
N LEU A 134 10.35 1.81 -35.07
CA LEU A 134 10.32 3.14 -35.70
C LEU A 134 11.49 3.38 -36.66
N ASP A 135 11.20 3.79 -37.89
CA ASP A 135 12.20 4.07 -38.92
C ASP A 135 12.12 5.48 -39.53
N SER A 136 11.07 6.24 -39.24
CA SER A 136 10.83 7.56 -39.84
C SER A 136 10.40 8.66 -38.87
N ARG A 137 10.50 9.92 -39.31
CA ARG A 137 10.08 11.09 -38.53
C ARG A 137 8.57 11.18 -38.32
N GLU A 138 7.79 10.70 -39.28
CA GLU A 138 6.33 10.70 -39.22
C GLU A 138 5.84 9.69 -38.18
N GLU A 139 6.41 8.49 -38.18
CA GLU A 139 6.13 7.47 -37.16
C GLU A 139 6.56 7.95 -35.76
N LEU A 140 7.73 8.60 -35.65
CA LEU A 140 8.19 9.18 -34.39
C LEU A 140 7.23 10.26 -33.86
N ALA A 141 6.69 11.11 -34.74
CA ALA A 141 5.73 12.14 -34.36
C ALA A 141 4.40 11.52 -33.87
N ALA A 142 3.91 10.49 -34.56
CA ALA A 142 2.71 9.74 -34.16
C ALA A 142 2.91 9.06 -32.80
N ALA A 143 4.03 8.35 -32.60
CA ALA A 143 4.37 7.72 -31.33
C ALA A 143 4.49 8.74 -30.18
N THR A 144 5.05 9.92 -30.44
CA THR A 144 5.16 10.99 -29.44
C THR A 144 3.78 11.49 -28.99
N ALA A 145 2.82 11.60 -29.92
CA ALA A 145 1.46 12.02 -29.61
C ALA A 145 0.72 10.96 -28.77
N GLU A 146 0.82 9.68 -29.16
CA GLU A 146 0.22 8.57 -28.42
C GLU A 146 0.76 8.47 -26.99
N LEU A 147 2.08 8.64 -26.80
CA LEU A 147 2.69 8.65 -25.48
C LEU A 147 2.18 9.76 -24.56
N LYS A 148 1.86 10.92 -25.13
CA LYS A 148 1.25 12.02 -24.38
C LYS A 148 -0.11 11.61 -23.84
N GLU A 149 -0.94 10.95 -24.63
CA GLU A 149 -2.24 10.44 -24.19
C GLU A 149 -2.12 9.31 -23.16
N LEU A 150 -1.18 8.39 -23.36
CA LEU A 150 -0.93 7.29 -22.43
C LEU A 150 -0.40 7.77 -21.08
N SER A 151 0.41 8.83 -21.07
CA SER A 151 0.90 9.45 -19.83
C SER A 151 -0.22 9.99 -18.93
N LEU A 152 -1.37 10.33 -19.51
CA LEU A 152 -2.57 10.77 -18.79
C LEU A 152 -3.44 9.58 -18.37
N THR A 153 -3.42 8.49 -19.15
CA THR A 153 -4.21 7.28 -18.90
C THR A 153 -3.66 6.46 -17.74
N TYR A 154 -2.34 6.33 -17.64
CA TYR A 154 -1.69 5.48 -16.62
C TYR A 154 -1.99 5.91 -15.17
N PRO A 155 -1.85 7.19 -14.78
CA PRO A 155 -2.26 7.65 -13.45
C PRO A 155 -3.70 7.26 -13.10
N ASN A 156 -4.62 7.34 -14.07
CA ASN A 156 -6.03 7.04 -13.83
C ASN A 156 -6.33 5.56 -13.60
N LEU A 157 -5.50 4.67 -14.15
CA LEU A 157 -5.63 3.22 -13.97
C LEU A 157 -5.02 2.73 -12.65
N TYR A 158 -3.91 3.35 -12.21
CA TYR A 158 -3.13 2.79 -11.10
C TYR A 158 -3.32 3.49 -9.76
N TYR A 159 -3.66 4.77 -9.72
CA TYR A 159 -3.93 5.43 -8.45
C TYR A 159 -5.05 4.76 -7.64
N PRO A 160 -6.15 4.27 -8.26
CA PRO A 160 -7.13 3.49 -7.53
C PRO A 160 -6.53 2.22 -6.90
N ILE A 161 -5.63 1.52 -7.60
CA ILE A 161 -4.96 0.32 -7.06
C ILE A 161 -4.04 0.69 -5.90
N LEU A 162 -3.25 1.76 -6.04
CA LEU A 162 -2.36 2.24 -4.99
C LEU A 162 -3.13 2.66 -3.73
N VAL A 163 -4.26 3.35 -3.87
CA VAL A 163 -5.14 3.70 -2.76
C VAL A 163 -5.61 2.44 -2.03
N GLN A 164 -6.04 1.42 -2.77
CA GLN A 164 -6.53 0.17 -2.19
C GLN A 164 -5.43 -0.62 -1.48
N VAL A 165 -4.21 -0.65 -2.04
CA VAL A 165 -3.03 -1.22 -1.38
C VAL A 165 -2.72 -0.48 -0.08
N LYS A 166 -2.75 0.86 -0.07
CA LYS A 166 -2.54 1.68 1.13
C LYS A 166 -3.59 1.41 2.21
N ILE A 167 -4.88 1.35 1.83
CA ILE A 167 -5.99 1.00 2.75
C ILE A 167 -5.77 -0.39 3.34
N ALA A 168 -5.43 -1.37 2.52
CA ALA A 168 -5.19 -2.75 2.96
C ALA A 168 -4.02 -2.84 3.95
N LYS A 169 -2.92 -2.14 3.70
CA LYS A 169 -1.78 -2.02 4.62
C LYS A 169 -2.19 -1.39 5.95
N MET A 170 -2.99 -0.32 5.92
CA MET A 170 -3.50 0.31 7.15
C MET A 170 -4.45 -0.59 7.94
N LYS A 171 -5.33 -1.35 7.26
CA LYS A 171 -6.19 -2.35 7.89
C LYS A 171 -5.39 -3.46 8.56
N LEU A 172 -4.32 -3.92 7.93
CA LEU A 172 -3.44 -4.92 8.50
C LEU A 172 -2.78 -4.39 9.79
N ALA A 173 -2.24 -3.17 9.75
CA ALA A 173 -1.69 -2.52 10.94
C ALA A 173 -2.74 -2.36 12.06
N HIS A 174 -3.95 -1.93 11.71
CA HIS A 174 -5.08 -1.82 12.65
C HIS A 174 -5.43 -3.16 13.30
N GLN A 175 -5.52 -4.23 12.51
CA GLN A 175 -5.77 -5.58 13.00
C GLN A 175 -4.68 -6.01 13.98
N LYS A 176 -3.40 -5.81 13.65
CA LYS A 176 -2.27 -6.15 14.52
C LYS A 176 -2.28 -5.39 15.84
N LEU A 177 -2.63 -4.11 15.82
CA LEU A 177 -2.79 -3.32 17.04
C LEU A 177 -3.95 -3.81 17.91
N THR A 178 -5.05 -4.24 17.27
CA THR A 178 -6.23 -4.78 17.96
C THR A 178 -5.91 -6.13 18.62
N GLU A 179 -5.29 -7.06 17.88
CA GLU A 179 -4.84 -8.37 18.41
C GLU A 179 -3.89 -8.18 19.62
N PHE A 180 -2.98 -7.22 19.54
CA PHE A 180 -2.06 -6.94 20.65
C PHE A 180 -2.75 -6.30 21.85
N MET A 181 -3.68 -5.38 21.62
CA MET A 181 -4.49 -4.77 22.67
C MET A 181 -5.30 -5.82 23.44
N GLU A 182 -5.92 -6.77 22.74
CA GLU A 182 -6.62 -7.91 23.36
C GLU A 182 -5.67 -8.74 24.22
N THR A 183 -4.46 -9.02 23.73
CA THR A 183 -3.42 -9.71 24.49
C THR A 183 -3.04 -8.94 25.77
N LEU A 184 -2.88 -7.61 25.70
CA LEU A 184 -2.61 -6.79 26.88
C LEU A 184 -3.75 -6.81 27.90
N ALA A 185 -5.01 -6.83 27.44
CA ALA A 185 -6.18 -6.91 28.30
C ALA A 185 -6.16 -8.18 29.16
N GLU A 186 -5.66 -9.28 28.61
CA GLU A 186 -5.51 -10.54 29.32
C GLU A 186 -4.30 -10.57 30.25
N LEU A 187 -3.19 -9.95 29.85
CA LEU A 187 -1.92 -9.96 30.60
C LEU A 187 -1.92 -9.02 31.81
N ILE A 188 -2.40 -7.78 31.66
CA ILE A 188 -2.33 -6.76 32.73
C ILE A 188 -2.94 -7.24 34.06
N PRO A 189 -4.11 -7.92 34.09
CA PRO A 189 -4.68 -8.45 35.32
C PRO A 189 -3.78 -9.48 36.02
N GLN A 190 -3.02 -10.27 35.24
CA GLN A 190 -2.18 -11.36 35.73
C GLN A 190 -0.83 -10.89 36.30
N GLN A 191 -0.48 -9.62 36.08
CA GLN A 191 0.80 -9.06 36.49
C GLN A 191 0.83 -8.70 37.98
N ILE A 192 1.99 -8.95 38.61
CA ILE A 192 2.28 -8.55 39.99
C ILE A 192 2.65 -7.07 40.00
N LEU A 193 1.63 -6.22 39.91
CA LEU A 193 1.74 -4.75 39.92
C LEU A 193 1.04 -4.18 41.15
N LEU A 194 1.41 -2.96 41.53
CA LEU A 194 0.62 -2.18 42.48
C LEU A 194 -0.79 -1.96 41.90
N THR A 195 -1.82 -2.02 42.75
CA THR A 195 -3.22 -1.91 42.32
C THR A 195 -3.49 -0.62 41.53
N GLN A 196 -2.90 0.50 41.96
CA GLN A 196 -3.05 1.80 41.27
C GLN A 196 -2.46 1.77 39.86
N ASP A 197 -1.28 1.16 39.68
CA ASP A 197 -0.63 1.03 38.36
C ASP A 197 -1.45 0.13 37.44
N LYS A 198 -2.04 -0.94 37.98
CA LYS A 198 -2.94 -1.85 37.25
C LYS A 198 -4.20 -1.12 36.79
N GLU A 199 -4.85 -0.37 37.67
CA GLU A 199 -6.03 0.43 37.33
C GLU A 199 -5.74 1.54 36.31
N GLN A 200 -4.57 2.16 36.37
CA GLN A 200 -4.16 3.18 35.40
C GLN A 200 -3.94 2.56 34.02
N ARG A 201 -3.25 1.40 33.95
CA ARG A 201 -3.02 0.68 32.68
C ARG A 201 -4.32 0.16 32.06
N LEU A 202 -5.23 -0.38 32.87
CA LEU A 202 -6.54 -0.84 32.39
C LEU A 202 -7.40 0.33 31.86
N ARG A 203 -7.35 1.50 32.51
CA ARG A 203 -8.00 2.71 31.99
C ARG A 203 -7.40 3.17 30.66
N GLY A 204 -6.07 3.26 30.57
CA GLY A 204 -5.40 3.63 29.33
C GLY A 204 -5.67 2.64 28.19
N LEU A 205 -5.80 1.34 28.51
CA LEU A 205 -6.19 0.33 27.54
C LEU A 205 -7.61 0.56 27.02
N SER A 206 -8.57 0.81 27.92
CA SER A 206 -9.96 1.12 27.55
C SER A 206 -10.06 2.36 26.64
N ASP A 207 -9.32 3.42 26.96
CA ASP A 207 -9.28 4.64 26.13
C ASP A 207 -8.69 4.34 24.74
N THR A 208 -7.65 3.52 24.69
CA THR A 208 -7.00 3.10 23.44
C THR A 208 -7.93 2.19 22.62
N THR A 209 -8.75 1.36 23.24
CA THR A 209 -9.77 0.55 22.56
C THR A 209 -10.79 1.42 21.83
N LEU A 210 -11.33 2.45 22.49
CA LEU A 210 -12.26 3.38 21.87
C LEU A 210 -11.61 4.11 20.69
N TRP A 211 -10.34 4.48 20.84
CA TRP A 211 -9.56 5.12 19.77
C TRP A 211 -9.38 4.20 18.56
N LEU A 212 -8.97 2.94 18.78
CA LEU A 212 -8.80 1.96 17.70
C LEU A 212 -10.13 1.62 17.02
N ALA A 213 -11.25 1.63 17.74
CA ALA A 213 -12.57 1.47 17.14
C ALA A 213 -12.89 2.61 16.16
N GLN A 214 -12.63 3.87 16.55
CA GLN A 214 -12.81 5.03 15.68
C GLN A 214 -11.95 4.94 14.41
N VAL A 215 -10.69 4.54 14.56
CA VAL A 215 -9.78 4.32 13.42
C VAL A 215 -10.35 3.27 12.46
N GLY A 216 -10.92 2.17 12.98
CA GLY A 216 -11.55 1.14 12.16
C GLY A 216 -12.77 1.64 11.38
N GLU A 217 -13.59 2.48 12.00
CA GLU A 217 -14.71 3.14 11.31
C GLU A 217 -14.23 4.07 10.20
N ASP A 218 -13.18 4.87 10.45
CA ASP A 218 -12.65 5.81 9.47
C ASP A 218 -12.00 5.07 8.29
N LEU A 219 -11.27 3.98 8.55
CA LEU A 219 -10.76 3.10 7.48
C LEU A 219 -11.89 2.53 6.61
N THR A 220 -13.01 2.15 7.23
CA THR A 220 -14.18 1.63 6.49
C THR A 220 -14.82 2.71 5.61
N LYS A 221 -14.90 3.96 6.10
CA LYS A 221 -15.40 5.10 5.31
C LYS A 221 -14.48 5.42 4.14
N ILE A 222 -13.16 5.43 4.37
CA ILE A 222 -12.16 5.68 3.32
C ILE A 222 -12.24 4.61 2.24
N GLU A 223 -12.36 3.33 2.62
CA GLU A 223 -12.53 2.24 1.65
C GLU A 223 -13.81 2.35 0.85
N ALA A 224 -14.95 2.63 1.50
CA ALA A 224 -16.22 2.82 0.81
C ALA A 224 -16.17 3.99 -0.19
N ALA A 225 -15.50 5.09 0.17
CA ALA A 225 -15.27 6.21 -0.74
C ALA A 225 -14.36 5.83 -1.91
N ALA A 226 -13.29 5.07 -1.65
CA ALA A 226 -12.37 4.58 -2.67
C ALA A 226 -13.05 3.61 -3.65
N ASP A 227 -13.97 2.76 -3.17
CA ASP A 227 -14.74 1.82 -3.98
C ASP A 227 -15.83 2.51 -4.81
N ALA A 228 -16.41 3.61 -4.31
CA ALA A 228 -17.45 4.38 -5.00
C ALA A 228 -16.91 5.34 -6.08
N ALA A 229 -15.60 5.61 -6.07
CA ALA A 229 -14.99 6.58 -6.96
C ALA A 229 -14.91 6.06 -8.41
N GLN A 230 -15.31 6.91 -9.36
CA GLN A 230 -15.23 6.59 -10.78
C GLN A 230 -13.79 6.74 -11.30
N ALA A 231 -13.38 5.88 -12.24
CA ALA A 231 -12.02 5.84 -12.80
C ALA A 231 -11.55 7.16 -13.44
N ASN A 232 -12.48 8.02 -13.88
CA ASN A 232 -12.21 9.34 -14.46
C ASN A 232 -11.89 10.42 -13.41
N GLN A 233 -11.96 10.11 -12.11
CA GLN A 233 -11.59 11.00 -11.00
C GLN A 233 -10.35 10.53 -10.25
N ALA A 234 -9.59 9.58 -10.78
CA ALA A 234 -8.54 8.86 -10.07
C ALA A 234 -7.42 9.75 -9.45
N TYR A 235 -7.05 10.87 -10.06
CA TYR A 235 -6.12 11.82 -9.43
C TYR A 235 -6.73 12.57 -8.26
N TYR A 236 -7.98 13.04 -8.40
CA TYR A 236 -8.71 13.70 -7.32
C TYR A 236 -8.97 12.72 -6.18
N LEU A 237 -9.33 11.47 -6.51
CA LEU A 237 -9.47 10.38 -5.57
C LEU A 237 -8.17 10.15 -4.80
N TYR A 238 -7.05 10.04 -5.49
CA TYR A 238 -5.74 9.88 -4.86
C TYR A 238 -5.45 11.02 -3.89
N ASP A 239 -5.57 12.27 -4.32
CA ASP A 239 -5.25 13.43 -3.49
C ASP A 239 -6.15 13.51 -2.24
N THR A 240 -7.46 13.33 -2.41
CA THR A 240 -8.41 13.37 -1.27
C THR A 240 -8.28 12.16 -0.36
N SER A 241 -8.17 10.95 -0.91
CA SER A 241 -8.04 9.74 -0.12
C SER A 241 -6.71 9.68 0.59
N VAL A 242 -5.61 10.17 -0.01
CA VAL A 242 -4.30 10.21 0.65
C VAL A 242 -4.32 11.12 1.86
N LYS A 243 -4.96 12.29 1.78
CA LYS A 243 -5.09 13.17 2.93
C LYS A 243 -5.86 12.53 4.09
N ASP A 244 -6.99 11.90 3.79
CA ASP A 244 -7.78 11.21 4.82
C ASP A 244 -7.02 9.99 5.37
N MET A 245 -6.34 9.24 4.50
CA MET A 245 -5.46 8.13 4.89
C MET A 245 -4.31 8.60 5.78
N ASP A 246 -3.65 9.71 5.48
CA ASP A 246 -2.57 10.28 6.28
C ASP A 246 -3.06 10.64 7.68
N GLN A 247 -4.24 11.24 7.79
CA GLN A 247 -4.83 11.57 9.08
C GLN A 247 -5.14 10.31 9.90
N THR A 248 -5.84 9.33 9.31
CA THR A 248 -6.13 8.05 9.96
C THR A 248 -4.85 7.28 10.29
N TYR A 249 -3.80 7.45 9.49
CA TYR A 249 -2.49 6.85 9.73
C TYR A 249 -1.80 7.47 10.94
N GLN A 250 -1.84 8.79 11.11
CA GLN A 250 -1.33 9.44 12.34
C GLN A 250 -2.07 8.95 13.59
N GLN A 251 -3.38 8.69 13.48
CA GLN A 251 -4.15 8.11 14.57
C GLN A 251 -3.71 6.67 14.90
N LEU A 252 -3.42 5.84 13.89
CA LEU A 252 -2.84 4.51 14.08
C LEU A 252 -1.48 4.57 14.79
N LEU A 253 -0.60 5.51 14.39
CA LEU A 253 0.71 5.69 15.03
C LEU A 253 0.60 6.12 16.49
N ARG A 254 -0.40 6.95 16.80
CA ARG A 254 -0.68 7.32 18.18
C ARG A 254 -1.14 6.11 19.01
N ALA A 255 -2.06 5.30 18.47
CA ALA A 255 -2.50 4.09 19.14
C ALA A 255 -1.35 3.10 19.38
N HIS A 256 -0.46 2.93 18.39
CA HIS A 256 0.78 2.14 18.55
C HIS A 256 1.64 2.65 19.69
N THR A 257 1.90 3.96 19.75
CA THR A 257 2.72 4.56 20.81
C THR A 257 2.11 4.30 22.20
N LEU A 258 0.80 4.50 22.35
CA LEU A 258 0.08 4.26 23.60
C LEU A 258 0.13 2.79 24.01
N LEU A 259 -0.06 1.84 23.07
CA LEU A 259 0.03 0.41 23.37
C LEU A 259 1.44 0.00 23.78
N VAL A 260 2.48 0.57 23.18
CA VAL A 260 3.87 0.35 23.58
C VAL A 260 4.12 0.86 25.00
N GLU A 261 3.62 2.05 25.35
CA GLU A 261 3.72 2.62 26.70
C GLU A 261 2.98 1.74 27.73
N LEU A 262 1.77 1.28 27.40
CA LEU A 262 0.96 0.41 28.25
C LEU A 262 1.58 -0.98 28.46
N ALA A 263 2.35 -1.45 27.49
CA ALA A 263 3.07 -2.71 27.58
C ALA A 263 4.44 -2.57 28.28
N ALA A 264 4.98 -1.36 28.38
CA ALA A 264 6.30 -1.11 28.95
C ALA A 264 6.37 -1.53 30.42
N GLY A 265 7.38 -2.32 30.76
CA GLY A 265 7.61 -2.81 32.13
C GLY A 265 6.67 -3.93 32.59
N LEU A 266 5.87 -4.53 31.69
CA LEU A 266 5.19 -5.79 31.98
C LEU A 266 6.22 -6.94 31.92
N GLU A 267 6.56 -7.48 33.08
CA GLU A 267 7.41 -8.68 33.23
C GLU A 267 6.59 -9.75 33.97
N LEU A 268 6.63 -11.00 33.50
CA LEU A 268 6.20 -12.14 34.31
C LEU A 268 7.34 -12.54 35.25
#